data_AF-A0AAV7VI46-F1
#
_entry.id   AF-A0AAV7VI46-F1
#
_cell.length_a   1.000
_cell.length_b   1.000
_cell.length_c   1.000
_cell.angle_alpha   90.00
_cell.angle_beta   90.00
_cell.angle_gamma   90.00
#
_symmetry.space_group_name_H-M   'P 1'
#
loop_
_entity.id
_entity.type
_entity.pdbx_description
1 polymer ?
#
loop_
_entity_poly.entity_id
_entity_poly.type
_entity_poly.pdbx_seq_one_letter_code
_entity_poly.pdbx_strand_id
1 'polypeptide(L)'
;MADPAQEPTMDRILQKISAIGRRLEGMDSAMVSMAAETKNIRTEIASFQTCVLGLEQRVSKVEARASSFQDRDQELLFLRSKLTDLEDRSRRDNVRFVGFPENMEGEDLLRFL
;
A
#
# COMPACT_ATOMS: atom_id res chain seq x y z
N MET A 1 8.02 84.10 22.40
CA MET A 1 8.96 83.57 21.39
C MET A 1 8.50 82.16 21.09
N ALA A 2 7.68 82.01 20.06
CA ALA A 2 7.20 80.71 19.61
C ALA A 2 8.24 80.14 18.65
N ASP A 3 8.71 78.92 18.91
CA ASP A 3 9.62 78.16 18.06
C ASP A 3 8.84 77.65 16.84
N PRO A 4 9.07 78.17 15.63
CA PRO A 4 8.34 77.71 14.46
C PRO A 4 8.99 76.41 13.99
N ALA A 5 8.30 75.30 14.27
CA ALA A 5 8.52 73.99 13.69
C ALA A 5 8.88 74.11 12.20
N GLN A 6 10.16 73.89 11.87
CA GLN A 6 10.60 73.69 10.49
C GLN A 6 9.96 72.41 9.95
N GLU A 7 9.04 72.60 9.01
CA GLU A 7 8.46 71.57 8.17
C GLU A 7 9.54 70.64 7.59
N PRO A 8 9.25 69.34 7.37
CA PRO A 8 10.22 68.42 6.79
C PRO A 8 10.64 68.92 5.39
N THR A 9 11.85 69.46 5.30
CA THR A 9 12.51 69.87 4.06
C THR A 9 12.47 68.73 3.05
N MET A 10 12.13 69.06 1.81
CA MET A 10 11.96 68.16 0.65
C MET A 10 12.94 66.98 0.60
N ASP A 11 14.20 67.19 0.98
CA ASP A 11 15.25 66.17 1.04
C ASP A 11 14.89 64.95 1.91
N ARG A 12 14.23 65.18 3.05
CA ARG A 12 13.80 64.10 3.95
C ARG A 12 12.70 63.26 3.33
N ILE A 13 11.84 63.87 2.52
CA ILE A 13 10.79 63.18 1.76
C ILE A 13 11.44 62.35 0.65
N LEU A 14 12.38 62.93 -0.11
CA LEU A 14 13.12 62.22 -1.16
C LEU A 14 13.88 61.01 -0.61
N GLN A 15 14.57 61.15 0.53
CA GLN A 15 15.24 60.02 1.18
C GLN A 15 14.28 58.89 1.55
N LYS A 16 13.09 59.21 2.08
CA LYS A 16 12.06 58.21 2.40
C LYS A 16 11.53 57.54 1.15
N ILE A 17 11.29 58.28 0.06
CA ILE A 17 10.85 57.72 -1.24
C ILE A 17 11.90 56.75 -1.78
N SER A 18 13.18 57.12 -1.76
CA SER A 18 14.26 56.22 -2.19
C SER A 18 14.37 54.96 -1.32
N ALA A 19 14.15 55.09 -0.01
CA ALA A 19 14.14 53.93 0.89
C ALA A 19 12.95 53.01 0.62
N ILE A 20 11.77 53.56 0.31
CA ILE A 20 10.59 52.80 -0.10
C ILE A 20 10.86 52.08 -1.43
N GLY A 21 11.45 52.76 -2.41
CA GLY A 21 11.81 52.16 -3.71
C GLY A 21 12.69 50.91 -3.54
N ARG A 22 13.77 51.02 -2.75
CA ARG A 22 14.63 49.85 -2.45
C ARG A 22 13.89 48.72 -1.76
N ARG A 23 12.94 49.03 -0.86
CA ARG A 23 12.13 48.01 -0.19
C ARG A 23 11.18 47.31 -1.17
N LEU A 24 10.60 48.04 -2.10
CA LEU A 24 9.74 47.47 -3.14
C LEU A 24 10.53 46.55 -4.08
N GLU A 25 11.71 46.96 -4.53
CA GLU A 25 12.60 46.11 -5.34
C GLU A 25 12.99 44.81 -4.60
N GLY A 26 13.26 44.89 -3.30
CA GLY A 26 13.53 43.73 -2.46
C GLY A 26 12.30 42.81 -2.32
N MET A 27 11.10 43.39 -2.17
CA MET A 27 9.85 42.64 -2.11
C MET A 27 9.53 41.95 -3.45
N ASP A 28 9.75 42.62 -4.58
CA ASP A 28 9.56 42.04 -5.91
C ASP A 28 10.48 40.85 -6.13
N SER A 29 11.76 40.99 -5.74
CA SER A 29 12.74 39.90 -5.82
C SER A 29 12.32 38.70 -4.96
N ALA A 30 11.85 38.95 -3.72
CA ALA A 30 11.35 37.90 -2.84
C ALA A 30 10.09 37.22 -3.41
N MET A 31 9.18 37.99 -4.01
CA MET A 31 7.95 37.46 -4.61
C MET A 31 8.27 36.55 -5.80
N VAL A 32 9.23 36.92 -6.65
CA VAL A 32 9.69 36.08 -7.77
C VAL A 32 10.30 34.78 -7.27
N SER A 33 11.12 34.84 -6.21
CA SER A 33 11.71 33.64 -5.59
C SER A 33 10.63 32.72 -5.00
N MET A 34 9.65 33.27 -4.28
CA MET A 34 8.53 32.49 -3.74
C MET A 34 7.67 31.85 -4.83
N ALA A 35 7.45 32.55 -5.95
CA ALA A 35 6.71 32.01 -7.08
C ALA A 35 7.46 30.82 -7.73
N ALA A 36 8.79 30.91 -7.82
CA ALA A 36 9.62 29.81 -8.31
C ALA A 36 9.54 28.59 -7.37
N GLU A 37 9.65 28.82 -6.05
CA GLU A 37 9.57 27.74 -5.07
C GLU A 37 8.18 27.07 -5.06
N THR A 38 7.12 27.86 -5.16
CA THR A 38 5.74 27.34 -5.28
C THR A 38 5.58 26.45 -6.53
N LYS A 39 6.24 26.80 -7.63
CA LYS A 39 6.24 25.98 -8.84
C LYS A 39 6.97 24.66 -8.63
N ASN A 40 8.14 24.69 -7.97
CA ASN A 40 8.91 23.49 -7.64
C ASN A 40 8.09 22.53 -6.76
N ILE A 41 7.49 23.04 -5.68
CA ILE A 41 6.64 22.27 -4.77
C ILE A 41 5.47 21.61 -5.54
N ARG A 42 4.83 22.33 -6.47
CA ARG A 42 3.77 21.73 -7.30
C ARG A 42 4.28 20.57 -8.15
N THR A 43 5.47 20.69 -8.72
CA THR A 43 6.08 19.62 -9.51
C THR A 43 6.42 18.40 -8.65
N GLU A 44 6.97 18.61 -7.45
CA GLU A 44 7.25 17.52 -6.51
C GLU A 44 5.97 16.82 -6.05
N ILE A 45 4.91 17.57 -5.73
CA ILE A 45 3.60 17.00 -5.37
C ILE A 45 3.06 16.13 -6.51
N ALA A 46 3.13 16.58 -7.76
CA ALA A 46 2.68 15.79 -8.90
C ALA A 46 3.49 14.50 -9.09
N SER A 47 4.80 14.56 -8.84
CA SER A 47 5.67 13.37 -8.85
C SER A 47 5.29 12.39 -7.74
N PHE A 48 5.07 12.87 -6.51
CA PHE A 48 4.62 12.04 -5.40
C PHE A 48 3.26 11.40 -5.65
N GLN A 49 2.30 12.14 -6.21
CA GLN A 49 1.00 11.58 -6.60
C GLN A 49 1.15 10.40 -7.56
N THR A 50 2.02 10.54 -8.57
CA THR A 50 2.31 9.48 -9.53
C THR A 50 2.94 8.27 -8.84
N CYS A 51 3.89 8.50 -7.93
CA CYS A 51 4.55 7.44 -7.16
C CYS A 51 3.55 6.67 -6.28
N VAL A 52 2.69 7.39 -5.55
CA VAL A 52 1.67 6.82 -4.67
C VAL A 52 0.71 5.93 -5.46
N LEU A 53 0.17 6.42 -6.58
CA LEU A 53 -0.69 5.62 -7.46
C LEU A 53 0.01 4.34 -7.95
N GLY A 54 1.29 4.42 -8.29
CA GLY A 54 2.09 3.26 -8.67
C GLY A 54 2.28 2.26 -7.53
N LEU A 55 2.46 2.74 -6.29
CA LEU A 55 2.57 1.89 -5.10
C LEU A 55 1.24 1.22 -4.77
N GLU A 56 0.12 1.94 -4.82
CA GLU A 56 -1.22 1.39 -4.60
C GLU A 56 -1.53 0.24 -5.56
N GLN A 57 -1.20 0.40 -6.85
CA GLN A 57 -1.36 -0.67 -7.84
C GLN A 57 -0.48 -1.89 -7.52
N ARG A 58 0.74 -1.68 -7.02
CA ARG A 58 1.64 -2.78 -6.64
C ARG A 58 1.13 -3.51 -5.41
N VAL A 59 0.62 -2.78 -4.41
CA VAL A 59 0.01 -3.35 -3.21
C VAL A 59 -1.19 -4.21 -3.58
N SER A 60 -2.11 -3.69 -4.40
CA SER A 60 -3.27 -4.43 -4.88
C SER A 60 -2.89 -5.75 -5.59
N LYS A 61 -1.84 -5.73 -6.42
CA LYS A 61 -1.32 -6.95 -7.07
C LYS A 61 -0.73 -7.95 -6.08
N VAL A 62 -0.03 -7.47 -5.04
CA VAL A 62 0.56 -8.33 -4.01
C VAL A 62 -0.54 -8.96 -3.16
N GLU A 63 -1.56 -8.18 -2.77
CA GLU A 63 -2.72 -8.67 -2.02
C GLU A 63 -3.47 -9.76 -2.80
N ALA A 64 -3.76 -9.54 -4.08
CA ALA A 64 -4.41 -10.54 -4.93
C ALA A 64 -3.61 -11.85 -5.02
N ARG A 65 -2.26 -11.75 -5.11
CA ARG A 65 -1.39 -12.92 -5.10
C ARG A 65 -1.42 -13.63 -3.75
N ALA A 66 -1.38 -12.89 -2.64
CA ALA A 66 -1.44 -13.46 -1.30
C ALA A 66 -2.75 -14.24 -1.09
N SER A 67 -3.90 -13.68 -1.49
CA SER A 67 -5.17 -14.39 -1.47
C SER A 67 -5.14 -15.67 -2.31
N SER A 68 -4.60 -15.63 -3.52
CA SER A 68 -4.48 -16.83 -4.36
C SER A 68 -3.58 -17.92 -3.75
N PHE A 69 -2.58 -17.53 -2.96
CA PHE A 69 -1.72 -18.49 -2.25
C PHE A 69 -2.45 -19.10 -1.06
N GLN A 70 -3.26 -18.32 -0.33
CA GLN A 70 -4.11 -18.85 0.74
C GLN A 70 -5.11 -19.87 0.21
N ASP A 71 -5.76 -19.58 -0.92
CA ASP A 71 -6.72 -20.51 -1.54
C ASP A 71 -6.04 -21.84 -1.92
N ARG A 72 -4.84 -21.76 -2.51
CA ARG A 72 -4.05 -22.95 -2.87
C ARG A 72 -3.59 -23.74 -1.66
N ASP A 73 -3.21 -23.08 -0.58
CA ASP A 73 -2.80 -23.76 0.66
C ASP A 73 -3.98 -24.54 1.26
N GLN A 74 -5.17 -23.94 1.23
CA GLN A 74 -6.40 -24.60 1.67
C GLN A 74 -6.75 -25.82 0.79
N GLU A 75 -6.57 -25.70 -0.52
CA GLU A 75 -6.74 -26.82 -1.45
C GLU A 75 -5.73 -27.95 -1.18
N LEU A 76 -4.47 -27.63 -0.92
CA LEU A 76 -3.44 -28.60 -0.56
C LEU A 76 -3.76 -29.34 0.74
N LEU A 77 -4.25 -28.62 1.76
CA LEU A 77 -4.68 -29.24 3.02
C LEU A 77 -5.85 -30.20 2.80
N PHE A 78 -6.83 -29.81 1.99
CA PHE A 78 -7.96 -30.65 1.63
C PHE A 78 -7.51 -31.92 0.88
N LEU A 79 -6.68 -31.76 -0.14
CA LEU A 79 -6.13 -32.87 -0.93
C LEU A 79 -5.32 -33.83 -0.04
N ARG A 80 -4.51 -33.30 0.87
CA ARG A 80 -3.73 -34.11 1.82
C ARG A 80 -4.62 -34.91 2.74
N SER A 81 -5.68 -34.31 3.28
CA SER A 81 -6.66 -35.03 4.11
C SER A 81 -7.34 -36.15 3.34
N LYS A 82 -7.71 -35.91 2.08
CA LYS A 82 -8.34 -36.91 1.22
C LYS A 82 -7.40 -38.06 0.89
N LEU A 83 -6.12 -37.75 0.65
CA LEU A 83 -5.09 -38.76 0.42
C LEU A 83 -4.94 -39.68 1.64
N THR A 84 -4.87 -39.10 2.85
CA THR A 84 -4.80 -39.87 4.09
C THR A 84 -6.02 -40.78 4.29
N ASP A 85 -7.24 -40.29 4.07
CA ASP A 85 -8.46 -41.15 4.17
C ASP A 85 -8.42 -42.31 3.17
N LEU A 86 -7.97 -42.06 1.93
CA LEU A 86 -7.85 -43.12 0.91
C LEU A 86 -6.77 -44.15 1.26
N GLU A 87 -5.63 -43.71 1.77
CA GLU A 87 -4.57 -44.60 2.24
C GLU A 87 -5.05 -45.47 3.41
N ASP A 88 -5.78 -44.90 4.37
CA ASP A 88 -6.33 -45.62 5.52
C ASP A 88 -7.41 -46.63 5.11
N ARG A 89 -8.28 -46.30 4.16
CA ARG A 89 -9.23 -47.25 3.56
C ARG A 89 -8.51 -48.40 2.86
N SER A 90 -7.54 -48.08 1.99
CA SER A 90 -6.77 -49.10 1.27
C SER A 90 -6.02 -50.04 2.21
N ARG A 91 -5.46 -49.53 3.32
CA ARG A 91 -4.83 -50.36 4.35
C ARG A 91 -5.82 -51.29 5.02
N ARG A 92 -7.02 -50.80 5.37
CA ARG A 92 -8.10 -51.62 5.98
C ARG A 92 -8.60 -52.70 5.03
N ASP A 93 -8.79 -52.34 3.77
CA ASP A 93 -9.28 -53.26 2.73
C ASP A 93 -8.27 -54.37 2.41
N ASN A 94 -7.00 -54.22 2.80
CA ASN A 94 -5.94 -55.20 2.59
C ASN A 94 -5.57 -55.99 3.86
N VAL A 95 -6.40 -55.95 4.91
CA VAL A 95 -6.22 -56.79 6.11
C VAL A 95 -6.79 -58.18 5.86
N ARG A 96 -5.99 -59.22 6.13
CA ARG A 96 -6.38 -60.63 5.99
C ARG A 96 -6.28 -61.34 7.34
N PHE A 97 -7.27 -62.16 7.69
CA PHE A 97 -7.21 -62.99 8.90
C PHE A 97 -6.36 -64.24 8.65
N VAL A 98 -5.23 -64.34 9.34
CA VAL A 98 -4.34 -65.52 9.23
C VAL A 98 -5.05 -66.75 9.77
N GLY A 99 -5.13 -67.81 8.95
CA GLY A 99 -5.82 -69.06 9.29
C GLY A 99 -7.31 -69.08 8.92
N PHE A 100 -7.85 -68.02 8.32
CA PHE A 100 -9.21 -67.98 7.78
C PHE A 100 -9.18 -67.86 6.24
N PRO A 101 -9.80 -68.77 5.50
CA PRO A 101 -9.93 -68.63 4.04
C PRO A 101 -10.81 -67.43 3.69
N GLU A 102 -10.43 -66.64 2.69
CA GLU A 102 -11.25 -65.55 2.15
C GLU A 102 -12.47 -66.11 1.39
N ASN A 103 -13.56 -65.34 1.35
CA ASN A 103 -14.82 -65.68 0.64
C ASN A 103 -15.57 -66.92 1.18
N MET A 104 -15.32 -67.32 2.42
CA MET A 104 -16.11 -68.35 3.13
C MET A 104 -17.60 -68.00 3.25
N GLU A 105 -17.91 -66.70 3.16
CA GLU A 105 -19.23 -66.10 3.40
C GLU A 105 -20.23 -66.38 2.25
N GLY A 106 -19.74 -66.78 1.07
CA GLY A 106 -20.57 -67.01 -0.11
C GLY A 106 -21.24 -65.74 -0.63
N GLU A 107 -22.38 -65.88 -1.30
CA GLU A 107 -23.11 -64.76 -1.93
C GLU A 107 -23.94 -63.93 -0.91
N ASP A 108 -24.24 -64.49 0.27
CA ASP A 108 -25.18 -63.90 1.23
C ASP A 108 -24.63 -63.92 2.67
N LEU A 109 -24.09 -62.76 3.07
CA LEU A 109 -23.52 -62.48 4.40
C LEU A 109 -24.48 -62.74 5.56
N LEU A 110 -25.77 -62.42 5.39
CA LEU A 110 -26.76 -62.56 6.48
C LEU A 110 -27.05 -64.03 6.80
N ARG A 111 -26.76 -64.94 5.87
CA ARG A 111 -26.98 -66.37 6.01
C ARG A 111 -25.75 -67.10 6.57
N PHE A 112 -24.59 -66.46 6.52
CA PHE A 112 -23.31 -66.97 7.02
C PHE A 112 -23.08 -66.66 8.51
N LEU A 113 -23.60 -65.52 8.99
CA LEU A 113 -23.63 -65.11 10.40
C LEU A 113 -24.66 -65.91 11.22
#